data_AF-A0A533W2J3-F1
#
_entry.id   AF-A0A533W2J3-F1
#
_cell.length_a   1.000
_cell.length_b   1.000
_cell.length_c   1.000
_cell.angle_alpha   90.00
_cell.angle_beta   90.00
_cell.angle_gamma   90.00
#
_symmetry.space_group_name_H-M   'P 1'
#
loop_
_entity.id
_entity.type
_entity.pdbx_description
1 polymer ?
#
loop_
_entity_poly.entity_id
_entity_poly.type
_entity_poly.pdbx_seq_one_letter_code
_entity_poly.pdbx_strand_id
1 'polypeptide(L)'
;MLEEIGVTKVINCAGTLTVLGGTTVDPEIIDSMKEIAGFYVDMPEFHRKVGEYLARMIGCESAFVVNGAEAGLVISLAACMTRGDLRK
;
A
#
# COMPACT_ATOMS: atom_id res chain seq x y z
N MET A 1 -13.41 -15.20 -15.09
CA MET A 1 -12.31 -15.56 -14.16
C MET A 1 -12.73 -16.50 -13.03
N LEU A 2 -13.46 -16.09 -11.97
CA LEU A 2 -13.71 -16.99 -10.81
C LEU A 2 -14.38 -18.32 -11.20
N GLU A 3 -15.40 -18.26 -12.07
CA GLU A 3 -16.06 -19.45 -12.61
C GLU A 3 -15.14 -20.30 -13.49
N GLU A 4 -14.31 -19.64 -14.31
CA GLU A 4 -13.32 -20.32 -15.18
C GLU A 4 -12.26 -21.09 -14.37
N ILE A 5 -11.87 -20.57 -13.20
CA ILE A 5 -10.91 -21.23 -12.29
C ILE A 5 -11.58 -22.07 -11.20
N GLY A 6 -12.91 -22.21 -11.21
CA GLY A 6 -13.66 -23.04 -10.26
C GLY A 6 -13.69 -22.55 -8.81
N VAL A 7 -13.54 -21.24 -8.57
CA VAL A 7 -13.54 -20.65 -7.22
C VAL A 7 -14.91 -20.10 -6.85
N THR A 8 -15.45 -20.54 -5.71
CA THR A 8 -16.74 -20.08 -5.18
C THR A 8 -16.58 -18.81 -4.35
N LYS A 9 -17.47 -17.83 -4.57
CA LYS A 9 -17.55 -16.63 -3.73
C LYS A 9 -18.07 -16.98 -2.34
N VAL A 10 -17.60 -16.26 -1.33
CA VAL A 10 -18.04 -16.44 0.07
C VAL A 10 -18.61 -15.14 0.63
N ILE A 11 -19.55 -15.26 1.56
CA ILE A 11 -20.03 -14.13 2.37
C ILE A 11 -19.24 -14.15 3.68
N ASN A 12 -18.43 -13.11 3.90
CA ASN A 12 -17.60 -13.00 5.10
C ASN A 12 -18.29 -12.12 6.15
N CYS A 13 -18.70 -12.73 7.27
CA CYS A 13 -19.27 -12.05 8.44
C CYS A 13 -18.31 -12.06 9.65
N ALA A 14 -17.05 -12.47 9.46
CA ALA A 14 -16.07 -12.66 10.53
C ALA A 14 -14.99 -11.55 10.59
N GLY A 15 -15.15 -10.48 9.80
CA GLY A 15 -14.23 -9.34 9.78
C GLY A 15 -13.03 -9.54 8.84
N THR A 16 -11.86 -8.98 9.18
CA THR A 16 -10.69 -8.93 8.30
C THR A 16 -9.84 -10.20 8.37
N LEU A 17 -10.37 -11.31 7.83
CA LEU A 17 -9.69 -12.61 7.84
C LEU A 17 -8.63 -12.72 6.74
N THR A 18 -7.38 -12.97 7.13
CA THR A 18 -6.25 -13.16 6.20
C THR A 18 -6.49 -14.29 5.20
N VAL A 19 -7.07 -15.40 5.65
CA VAL A 19 -7.37 -16.56 4.78
C VAL A 19 -8.41 -16.24 3.70
N LEU A 20 -9.19 -15.17 3.87
CA LEU A 20 -10.18 -14.69 2.90
C LEU A 20 -9.69 -13.45 2.12
N GLY A 21 -8.42 -13.06 2.28
CA GLY A 21 -7.85 -11.89 1.61
C GLY A 21 -8.07 -10.56 2.32
N GLY A 22 -8.56 -10.56 3.57
CA GLY A 22 -8.71 -9.35 4.38
C GLY A 22 -9.96 -8.55 4.04
N THR A 23 -9.80 -7.24 3.80
CA THR A 23 -10.90 -6.29 3.56
C THR A 23 -11.14 -6.14 2.06
N THR A 24 -12.41 -6.07 1.67
CA THR A 24 -12.81 -5.72 0.30
C THR A 24 -12.61 -4.23 0.04
N VAL A 25 -12.13 -3.87 -1.14
CA VAL A 25 -11.87 -2.48 -1.53
C VAL A 25 -13.18 -1.75 -1.86
N ASP A 26 -13.31 -0.50 -1.40
CA ASP A 26 -14.46 0.36 -1.71
C ASP A 26 -14.53 0.70 -3.21
N PRO A 27 -15.72 0.76 -3.84
CA PRO A 27 -15.86 1.13 -5.25
C PRO A 27 -15.12 2.41 -5.66
N GLU A 28 -15.11 3.45 -4.82
CA GLU A 28 -14.44 4.73 -5.14
C GLU A 28 -12.92 4.55 -5.32
N ILE A 29 -12.32 3.65 -4.54
CA ILE A 29 -10.89 3.32 -4.64
C ILE A 29 -10.63 2.54 -5.92
N ILE A 30 -11.51 1.61 -6.30
CA ILE A 30 -11.38 0.82 -7.54
C ILE A 30 -11.41 1.76 -8.76
N ASP A 31 -12.31 2.73 -8.78
CA ASP A 31 -12.41 3.72 -9.87
C ASP A 31 -11.15 4.58 -9.95
N SER A 32 -10.62 5.03 -8.81
CA SER A 32 -9.35 5.77 -8.74
C SER A 32 -8.18 4.94 -9.27
N MET A 33 -8.08 3.66 -8.89
CA MET A 33 -7.04 2.74 -9.40
C MET A 33 -7.14 2.56 -10.92
N LYS A 34 -8.37 2.47 -11.45
CA LYS A 34 -8.62 2.33 -12.88
C LYS A 34 -8.25 3.59 -13.66
N GLU A 35 -8.53 4.76 -13.12
CA GLU A 35 -8.16 6.05 -13.72
C GLU A 35 -6.64 6.17 -13.89
N ILE A 36 -5.87 5.92 -12.82
CA ILE A 36 -4.41 6.10 -12.84
C ILE A 36 -3.68 5.07 -13.71
N ALA A 37 -4.29 3.90 -13.95
CA ALA A 37 -3.68 2.84 -14.76
C ALA A 37 -3.48 3.24 -16.24
N GLY A 38 -4.11 4.33 -16.70
CA GLY A 38 -4.04 4.79 -18.09
C GLY A 38 -2.88 5.72 -18.43
N PHE A 39 -2.05 6.13 -17.46
CA PHE A 39 -0.98 7.09 -17.69
C PHE A 39 0.26 6.83 -16.83
N TYR A 40 1.39 7.42 -17.25
CA TYR A 40 2.65 7.36 -16.50
C TYR A 40 2.79 8.56 -15.58
N VAL A 41 3.49 8.35 -14.47
CA VAL A 41 3.88 9.41 -13.53
C VAL A 41 5.37 9.33 -13.23
N ASP A 42 5.97 10.45 -12.88
CA ASP A 42 7.29 10.47 -12.25
C ASP A 42 7.17 9.85 -10.85
N MET A 43 7.58 8.59 -10.72
CA MET A 43 7.46 7.82 -9.48
C MET A 43 8.22 8.44 -8.30
N PRO A 44 9.47 8.92 -8.45
CA PRO A 44 10.14 9.72 -7.43
C PRO A 44 9.32 10.92 -6.95
N GLU A 45 8.77 11.73 -7.86
CA GLU A 45 7.95 12.88 -7.48
C GLU A 45 6.66 12.45 -6.77
N PHE A 46 5.99 11.42 -7.30
CA PHE A 46 4.76 10.85 -6.74
C PHE A 46 4.96 10.41 -5.30
N HIS A 47 5.98 9.59 -5.02
CA HIS A 47 6.26 9.13 -3.65
C HIS A 47 6.53 10.29 -2.68
N ARG A 48 7.28 11.31 -3.10
CA ARG A 48 7.53 12.50 -2.26
C ARG A 48 6.22 13.22 -1.93
N LYS A 49 5.38 13.50 -2.93
CA LYS A 49 4.11 14.22 -2.76
C LYS A 49 3.12 13.44 -1.89
N VAL A 50 3.02 12.13 -2.09
CA VAL A 50 2.17 11.25 -1.26
C VAL A 50 2.66 11.24 0.19
N GLY A 51 3.97 11.13 0.41
CA GLY A 51 4.56 11.21 1.75
C GLY A 51 4.24 12.52 2.46
N GLU A 52 4.41 13.65 1.79
CA GLU A 52 4.04 14.98 2.33
C GLU A 52 2.55 15.10 2.65
N TYR A 53 1.68 14.56 1.79
CA TYR A 53 0.24 14.55 2.00
C TYR A 53 -0.14 13.74 3.25
N LEU A 54 0.39 12.52 3.38
CA LEU A 54 0.13 11.65 4.52
C LEU A 54 0.71 12.23 5.82
N ALA A 55 1.91 12.79 5.78
CA ALA A 55 2.54 13.40 6.95
C ALA A 55 1.68 14.54 7.52
N ARG A 56 1.12 15.41 6.65
CA ARG A 56 0.18 16.46 7.05
C ARG A 56 -1.11 15.90 7.63
N MET A 57 -1.66 14.84 7.03
CA MET A 57 -2.91 14.24 7.49
C MET A 57 -2.76 13.57 8.87
N ILE A 58 -1.65 12.86 9.08
CA ILE A 58 -1.38 12.10 10.30
C ILE A 58 -0.84 13.01 11.42
N GLY A 59 -0.19 14.12 11.07
CA GLY A 59 0.45 15.03 12.03
C GLY A 59 1.85 14.57 12.44
N CYS A 60 2.63 14.01 11.52
CA CYS A 60 4.01 13.60 11.74
C CYS A 60 5.00 14.37 10.85
N GLU A 61 6.30 14.28 11.16
CA GLU A 61 7.35 15.00 10.41
C GLU A 61 7.52 14.48 8.98
N SER A 62 7.34 13.18 8.78
CA SER A 62 7.47 12.52 7.48
C SER A 62 6.68 11.22 7.43
N ALA A 63 6.26 10.80 6.24
CA ALA A 63 5.60 9.53 6.00
C ALA A 63 6.10 8.92 4.68
N PHE A 64 6.17 7.60 4.62
CA PHE A 64 6.63 6.86 3.45
C PHE A 64 5.76 5.62 3.23
N VAL A 65 5.30 5.43 1.99
CA VAL A 65 4.43 4.30 1.61
C VAL A 65 5.29 3.12 1.18
N VAL A 66 4.97 1.95 1.71
CA VAL A 66 5.62 0.67 1.41
C VAL A 66 4.55 -0.38 1.12
N ASN A 67 4.98 -1.51 0.55
CA ASN A 67 4.08 -2.61 0.14
C ASN A 67 3.22 -3.17 1.30
N GLY A 68 3.73 -3.14 2.53
CA GLY A 68 3.00 -3.63 3.69
C GLY A 68 3.77 -3.42 4.99
N ALA A 69 3.16 -3.81 6.11
CA ALA A 69 3.70 -3.59 7.45
C ALA A 69 5.08 -4.24 7.64
N GLU A 70 5.28 -5.47 7.15
CA GLU A 70 6.57 -6.16 7.18
C GLU A 70 7.66 -5.35 6.48
N ALA A 71 7.42 -4.88 5.25
CA ALA A 71 8.37 -4.07 4.51
C ALA A 71 8.70 -2.78 5.27
N GLY A 72 7.72 -2.18 5.95
CA GLY A 72 7.91 -1.03 6.82
C GLY A 72 8.88 -1.32 7.96
N LEU A 73 8.72 -2.47 8.64
CA LEU A 73 9.64 -2.92 9.68
C LEU A 73 11.06 -3.14 9.15
N VAL A 74 11.18 -3.85 8.03
CA VAL A 74 12.48 -4.18 7.41
C VAL A 74 13.23 -2.90 7.03
N ILE A 75 12.58 -1.98 6.32
CA ILE A 75 13.21 -0.73 5.87
C ILE A 75 13.54 0.17 7.06
N SER A 76 12.66 0.25 8.07
CA SER A 76 12.93 1.04 9.28
C SER A 76 14.15 0.51 10.03
N LEU A 77 14.25 -0.82 10.20
CA LEU A 77 15.40 -1.45 10.84
C LEU A 77 16.68 -1.19 10.03
N ALA A 78 16.64 -1.39 8.71
CA ALA A 78 17.77 -1.12 7.84
C ALA A 78 18.23 0.33 7.96
N ALA A 79 17.32 1.31 7.97
CA ALA A 79 17.64 2.72 8.16
C ALA A 79 18.32 3.00 9.51
N CYS A 80 17.87 2.36 10.59
CA CYS A 80 18.53 2.48 11.90
C CYS A 80 19.95 1.89 11.90
N MET A 81 20.17 0.78 11.18
CA MET A 81 21.47 0.11 11.09
C MET A 81 22.47 0.87 10.20
N THR A 82 22.03 1.31 9.02
CA THR A 82 22.89 1.99 8.04
C THR A 82 23.07 3.47 8.34
N ARG A 83 22.12 4.08 9.08
CA ARG A 83 22.06 5.51 9.39
C ARG A 83 22.12 6.39 8.14
N GLY A 84 21.54 5.91 7.04
CA GLY A 84 21.53 6.61 5.75
C GLY A 84 22.81 6.49 4.93
N ASP A 85 23.79 5.68 5.33
CA ASP A 85 24.93 5.35 4.46
C ASP A 85 24.54 4.27 3.44
N LEU A 86 24.39 4.67 2.18
CA LEU A 86 23.99 3.79 1.07
C LEU A 86 25.01 2.69 0.74
N ARG A 87 26.21 2.75 1.32
CA ARG A 87 27.29 1.79 1.06
C ARG A 87 27.40 0.71 2.15
N LYS A 88 26.62 0.82 3.21
CA LYS A 88 26.49 -0.19 4.28
C LYS A 88 25.26 -1.04 4.04
#